data_AF-A0A2I0TC31-F1
#
_entry.id   AF-A0A2I0TC31-F1
#
_cell.length_a   1.000
_cell.length_b   1.000
_cell.length_c   1.000
_cell.angle_alpha   90.00
_cell.angle_beta   90.00
_cell.angle_gamma   90.00
#
_symmetry.space_group_name_H-M   'P 1'
#
loop_
_entity.id
_entity.type
_entity.pdbx_description
1 polymer ?
#
loop_
_entity_poly.entity_id
_entity_poly.type
_entity_poly.pdbx_seq_one_letter_code
_entity_poly.pdbx_strand_id
1 'polypeptide(L)'
;MLNFGMEKLVYFKVYKNKDLHIHLAKESWLLLVTDNASVFSGNITQVGSPVGSAMNLIPEDGLPPILISTGVKGDVNRKCWCFTTKGMHAVGQSEIVILLQCLPDEKCLPKDIFNHFVQLYRDALAGNVVGNLGHSFFSQSFLGSKEHGGFLYVAATYQSLQDLVLPTPPYLFGILIQKWETPWAKVFPIRLMLRLGAEYRLYPCPLFSVRFRKPLFGETGHTIMNLLADFRNYQYTLPVVQGLVVDMEVRKTSIKIPSNRYNEVMLIRNTFVHDFFVVAGPGI
;
A
#
# COMPACT_ATOMS: atom_id res chain seq x y z
N MET A 1 -11.06 -27.90 -33.69
CA MET A 1 -11.18 -27.21 -32.39
C MET A 1 -9.93 -26.38 -32.20
N LEU A 2 -10.06 -25.06 -32.31
CA LEU A 2 -8.97 -24.11 -32.08
C LEU A 2 -8.74 -24.01 -30.56
N ASN A 3 -7.61 -24.54 -30.10
CA ASN A 3 -7.13 -24.33 -28.73
C ASN A 3 -6.53 -22.92 -28.66
N PHE A 4 -7.33 -21.94 -28.20
CA PHE A 4 -6.82 -20.64 -27.78
C PHE A 4 -6.11 -20.80 -26.43
N GLY A 5 -4.81 -21.09 -26.46
CA GLY A 5 -3.95 -20.93 -25.29
C GLY A 5 -3.73 -19.45 -25.01
N MET A 6 -4.51 -18.86 -24.11
CA MET A 6 -4.25 -17.51 -23.61
C MET A 6 -2.96 -17.51 -22.78
N GLU A 7 -1.86 -17.07 -23.36
CA GLU A 7 -0.68 -16.60 -22.63
C GLU A 7 -1.10 -15.41 -21.75
N LYS A 8 -1.09 -15.61 -20.43
CA LYS A 8 -1.44 -14.58 -19.45
C LYS A 8 -0.23 -13.65 -19.25
N LEU A 9 -0.20 -12.56 -20.00
CA LEU A 9 0.80 -11.50 -19.87
C LEU A 9 0.42 -10.51 -18.76
N VAL A 10 1.40 -10.02 -17.99
CA VAL A 10 1.25 -8.89 -17.06
C VAL A 10 1.75 -7.62 -17.72
N TYR A 11 0.88 -6.62 -17.90
CA TYR A 11 1.22 -5.36 -18.57
C TYR A 11 1.45 -4.24 -17.56
N PHE A 12 2.62 -3.59 -17.56
CA PHE A 12 2.86 -2.37 -16.78
C PHE A 12 2.74 -1.17 -17.72
N LYS A 13 1.92 -0.16 -17.38
CA LYS A 13 1.74 1.04 -18.22
C LYS A 13 2.28 2.28 -17.51
N VAL A 14 3.55 2.61 -17.72
CA VAL A 14 4.16 3.80 -17.12
C VAL A 14 3.73 5.06 -17.88
N TYR A 15 3.17 6.06 -17.17
CA TYR A 15 2.79 7.35 -17.75
C TYR A 15 3.91 8.38 -17.51
N LYS A 16 4.43 8.95 -18.60
CA LYS A 16 5.45 10.00 -18.55
C LYS A 16 4.81 11.34 -18.18
N ASN A 17 5.23 11.97 -17.08
CA ASN A 17 4.98 13.40 -16.88
C ASN A 17 5.95 14.21 -17.77
N LYS A 18 5.46 15.28 -18.39
CA LYS A 18 6.18 16.14 -19.34
C LYS A 18 7.42 16.83 -18.72
N ASP A 19 7.50 16.93 -17.39
CA ASP A 19 8.57 17.64 -16.67
C ASP A 19 9.79 16.78 -16.28
N LEU A 20 9.91 15.56 -16.83
CA LEU A 20 11.02 14.64 -16.51
C LEU A 20 11.96 14.42 -17.71
N HIS A 21 13.19 14.94 -17.61
CA HIS A 21 14.35 14.48 -18.37
C HIS A 21 14.88 13.14 -17.82
N ILE A 22 14.02 12.14 -17.74
CA ILE A 22 14.44 10.74 -17.60
C ILE A 22 14.06 10.08 -18.92
N HIS A 23 15.02 9.43 -19.57
CA HIS A 23 14.82 8.70 -20.84
C HIS A 23 13.92 7.48 -20.62
N LEU A 24 12.64 7.71 -20.37
CA LEU A 24 11.58 6.74 -20.61
C LEU A 24 11.04 7.04 -22.01
N ALA A 25 11.25 6.11 -22.93
CA ALA A 25 10.78 6.22 -24.30
C ALA A 25 9.26 6.45 -24.30
N LYS A 26 8.80 7.41 -25.12
CA LYS A 26 7.37 7.67 -25.35
C LYS A 26 6.71 6.33 -25.70
N GLU A 27 5.69 5.95 -24.94
CA GLU A 27 4.89 4.74 -25.17
C GLU A 27 5.74 3.45 -25.24
N SER A 28 6.30 3.05 -24.10
CA SER A 28 6.97 1.74 -24.01
C SER A 28 5.97 0.69 -23.50
N TRP A 29 5.58 -0.23 -24.38
CA TRP A 29 5.05 -1.53 -23.97
C TRP A 29 6.24 -2.36 -23.48
N LEU A 30 6.25 -2.82 -22.23
CA LEU A 30 7.16 -3.89 -21.84
C LEU A 30 6.60 -5.21 -22.39
N LEU A 31 7.03 -5.57 -23.60
CA LEU A 31 6.88 -6.91 -24.18
C LEU A 31 8.01 -7.80 -23.63
N LEU A 32 7.64 -8.97 -23.11
CA LEU A 32 8.51 -9.97 -22.51
C LEU A 32 8.49 -11.20 -23.43
N VAL A 33 9.60 -11.54 -24.07
CA VAL A 33 9.76 -12.77 -24.87
C VAL A 33 10.88 -13.60 -24.24
N THR A 34 10.67 -14.90 -24.05
CA THR A 34 11.67 -15.85 -23.56
C THR A 34 12.44 -16.45 -24.73
N ASP A 35 13.77 -16.34 -24.75
CA ASP A 35 14.61 -17.23 -25.57
C ASP A 35 15.27 -18.26 -24.66
N ASN A 36 15.00 -19.54 -24.93
CA ASN A 36 15.90 -20.62 -24.57
C ASN A 36 15.74 -21.79 -25.56
N ALA A 37 16.60 -21.83 -26.57
CA ALA A 37 17.10 -23.07 -27.16
C ALA A 37 18.32 -22.79 -28.07
N SER A 38 19.49 -23.28 -27.62
CA SER A 38 20.58 -23.90 -28.39
C SER A 38 20.99 -23.35 -29.77
N VAL A 39 22.27 -22.95 -29.85
CA VAL A 39 23.23 -23.22 -30.95
C VAL A 39 22.68 -23.14 -32.37
N PHE A 40 22.99 -22.05 -33.08
CA PHE A 40 23.40 -22.13 -34.50
C PHE A 40 24.24 -20.91 -34.89
N SER A 41 25.36 -21.16 -35.55
CA SER A 41 26.26 -20.15 -36.10
C SER A 41 25.68 -19.54 -37.39
N GLY A 42 25.88 -18.24 -37.58
CA GLY A 42 25.56 -17.55 -38.83
C GLY A 42 25.70 -16.03 -38.72
N ASN A 43 26.75 -15.47 -39.32
CA ASN A 43 26.97 -14.03 -39.48
C ASN A 43 25.87 -13.38 -40.35
N ILE A 44 25.21 -12.32 -39.88
CA ILE A 44 24.66 -11.21 -40.70
C ILE A 44 24.87 -9.87 -39.94
N THR A 45 25.13 -8.83 -40.73
CA THR A 45 25.67 -7.49 -40.46
C THR A 45 24.82 -6.48 -39.63
N GLN A 46 25.56 -5.52 -39.03
CA GLN A 46 25.18 -4.29 -38.31
C GLN A 46 23.90 -3.55 -38.77
N VAL A 47 23.14 -2.94 -37.83
CA VAL A 47 22.84 -1.48 -37.72
C VAL A 47 22.38 -1.09 -36.30
N GLY A 48 23.14 -0.19 -35.65
CA GLY A 48 22.67 0.98 -34.86
C GLY A 48 21.73 0.88 -33.64
N SER A 49 22.28 1.03 -32.42
CA SER A 49 21.81 1.82 -31.24
C SER A 49 22.11 1.13 -29.89
N PRO A 50 22.48 1.86 -28.82
CA PRO A 50 23.06 1.26 -27.61
C PRO A 50 22.00 0.56 -26.74
N VAL A 51 22.22 -0.73 -26.52
CA VAL A 51 21.47 -1.60 -25.62
C VAL A 51 21.67 -1.12 -24.18
N GLY A 52 20.69 -0.38 -23.65
CA GLY A 52 20.57 -0.06 -22.22
C GLY A 52 19.79 -1.16 -21.52
N SER A 53 20.45 -1.84 -20.60
CA SER A 53 20.05 -3.10 -19.94
C SER A 53 18.61 -3.13 -19.41
N ALA A 54 17.73 -3.84 -20.11
CA ALA A 54 16.41 -4.25 -19.62
C ALA A 54 16.59 -5.41 -18.62
N MET A 55 16.05 -5.27 -17.41
CA MET A 55 16.13 -6.30 -16.37
C MET A 55 14.76 -6.98 -16.22
N ASN A 56 14.75 -8.30 -16.44
CA ASN A 56 13.62 -9.23 -16.42
C ASN A 56 12.99 -9.37 -15.02
N LEU A 57 11.65 -9.29 -14.94
CA LEU A 57 10.86 -9.60 -13.74
C LEU A 57 9.49 -10.21 -14.16
N ILE A 58 9.47 -11.51 -14.46
CA ILE A 58 8.25 -12.30 -14.68
C ILE A 58 7.89 -13.01 -13.36
N PRO A 59 6.63 -13.01 -12.91
CA PRO A 59 6.15 -13.99 -11.93
C PRO A 59 5.87 -15.33 -12.62
N GLU A 60 6.44 -16.43 -12.11
CA GLU A 60 6.47 -17.76 -12.76
C GLU A 60 5.10 -18.45 -13.03
N ASP A 61 3.97 -17.96 -12.49
CA ASP A 61 2.74 -18.78 -12.35
C ASP A 61 1.46 -18.23 -12.99
N GLY A 62 1.50 -17.64 -14.20
CA GLY A 62 0.26 -17.36 -14.95
C GLY A 62 -0.75 -16.43 -14.26
N LEU A 63 -0.26 -15.41 -13.54
CA LEU A 63 -1.08 -14.35 -12.95
C LEU A 63 -1.75 -13.52 -14.06
N PRO A 64 -3.02 -13.09 -13.90
CA PRO A 64 -3.65 -12.21 -14.89
C PRO A 64 -3.01 -10.81 -14.88
N PRO A 65 -3.19 -10.03 -15.95
CA PRO A 65 -2.56 -8.73 -16.08
C PRO A 65 -3.02 -7.74 -15.00
N ILE A 66 -2.08 -7.33 -14.14
CA ILE A 66 -2.21 -6.14 -13.32
C ILE A 66 -1.62 -4.97 -14.11
N LEU A 67 -2.45 -4.01 -14.46
CA LEU A 67 -2.02 -2.75 -15.07
C LEU A 67 -1.51 -1.81 -13.98
N ILE A 68 -0.28 -1.32 -14.12
CA ILE A 68 0.32 -0.40 -13.16
C ILE A 68 0.65 0.92 -13.84
N SER A 69 0.02 2.00 -13.37
CA SER A 69 0.28 3.35 -13.84
C SER A 69 1.21 4.08 -12.88
N THR A 70 2.32 4.59 -13.41
CA THR A 70 3.28 5.43 -12.69
C THR A 70 3.31 6.81 -13.31
N GLY A 71 3.39 7.87 -12.51
CA GLY A 71 3.67 9.22 -13.00
C GLY A 71 4.30 10.09 -11.94
N VAL A 72 5.14 11.06 -12.32
CA VAL A 72 5.59 12.06 -11.36
C VAL A 72 4.49 13.08 -11.17
N LYS A 73 4.09 13.38 -9.94
CA LYS A 73 3.07 14.37 -9.67
C LYS A 73 3.44 15.23 -8.46
N GLY A 74 3.32 16.55 -8.63
CA GLY A 74 3.40 17.51 -7.54
C GLY A 74 1.99 17.83 -7.04
N ASP A 75 1.74 17.66 -5.75
CA ASP A 75 0.83 18.56 -5.04
C ASP A 75 1.69 19.62 -4.34
N VAL A 76 1.15 20.82 -4.12
CA VAL A 76 1.76 22.19 -4.01
C VAL A 76 3.21 22.36 -3.47
N ASN A 77 3.88 21.37 -2.89
CA ASN A 77 5.31 21.44 -2.50
C ASN A 77 6.13 20.12 -2.62
N ARG A 78 5.62 19.01 -3.19
CA ARG A 78 6.36 17.72 -3.22
C ARG A 78 6.22 16.95 -4.53
N LYS A 79 7.35 16.70 -5.19
CA LYS A 79 7.46 15.78 -6.33
C LYS A 79 7.33 14.33 -5.86
N CYS A 80 6.32 13.59 -6.32
CA CYS A 80 6.09 12.19 -5.95
C CYS A 80 5.97 11.29 -7.17
N TRP A 81 6.44 10.05 -7.08
CA TRP A 81 6.00 8.96 -7.96
C TRP A 81 4.62 8.49 -7.53
N CYS A 82 3.64 8.55 -8.41
CA CYS A 82 2.29 8.06 -8.20
C CYS A 82 2.15 6.70 -8.86
N PHE A 83 2.10 5.62 -8.08
CA PHE A 83 1.84 4.27 -8.55
C PHE A 83 0.38 3.91 -8.30
N THR A 84 -0.29 3.31 -9.27
CA THR A 84 -1.68 2.84 -9.15
C THR A 84 -1.82 1.47 -9.78
N THR A 85 -2.64 0.60 -9.19
CA THR A 85 -2.97 -0.72 -9.77
C THR A 85 -4.30 -0.69 -10.51
N LYS A 86 -4.47 -1.64 -11.42
CA LYS A 86 -5.74 -2.01 -12.06
C LYS A 86 -5.74 -3.52 -12.31
N GLY A 87 -6.71 -4.22 -11.72
CA GLY A 87 -6.84 -5.68 -11.75
C GLY A 87 -7.00 -6.31 -10.36
N MET A 88 -6.79 -5.55 -9.28
CA MET A 88 -6.96 -6.04 -7.90
C MET A 88 -8.41 -6.39 -7.59
N HIS A 89 -9.38 -5.67 -8.19
CA HIS A 89 -10.80 -5.97 -8.00
C HIS A 89 -11.17 -7.41 -8.40
N ALA A 90 -10.47 -7.98 -9.38
CA ALA A 90 -10.73 -9.35 -9.84
C ALA A 90 -10.42 -10.41 -8.77
N VAL A 91 -9.66 -10.06 -7.73
CA VAL A 91 -9.32 -10.93 -6.60
C VAL A 91 -9.90 -10.41 -5.27
N GLY A 92 -10.94 -9.58 -5.34
CA GLY A 92 -11.61 -9.02 -4.16
C GLY A 92 -10.80 -7.98 -3.39
N GLN A 93 -9.67 -7.54 -3.93
CA GLN A 93 -8.78 -6.56 -3.33
C GLN A 93 -9.10 -5.15 -3.88
N SER A 94 -9.13 -4.14 -3.01
CA SER A 94 -9.24 -2.74 -3.47
C SER A 94 -7.99 -2.36 -4.27
N GLU A 95 -8.14 -1.51 -5.29
CA GLU A 95 -6.96 -1.02 -6.02
C GLU A 95 -6.05 -0.22 -5.08
N ILE A 96 -4.74 -0.27 -5.32
CA ILE A 96 -3.75 0.33 -4.44
C ILE A 96 -3.10 1.52 -5.13
N VAL A 97 -3.01 2.62 -4.40
CA VAL A 97 -2.34 3.86 -4.80
C VAL A 97 -1.15 4.09 -3.85
N ILE A 98 0.04 4.30 -4.40
CA ILE A 98 1.23 4.66 -3.62
C ILE A 98 1.81 5.95 -4.18
N LEU A 99 1.73 7.02 -3.40
CA LEU A 99 2.41 8.28 -3.71
C LEU A 99 3.76 8.29 -2.99
N LEU A 100 4.85 8.01 -3.68
CA LEU A 100 6.20 7.92 -3.11
C LEU A 100 6.98 9.19 -3.40
N GLN A 101 7.32 9.97 -2.37
CA GLN A 101 8.11 11.19 -2.55
C GLN A 101 9.45 10.89 -3.24
N CYS A 102 9.76 11.66 -4.29
CA CYS A 102 11.00 11.54 -5.04
C CYS A 102 12.19 11.94 -4.16
N LEU A 103 13.30 11.20 -4.28
CA LEU A 103 14.57 11.66 -3.74
C LEU A 103 15.15 12.79 -4.63
N PRO A 104 16.00 13.68 -4.09
CA PRO A 104 16.55 14.83 -4.83
C PRO A 104 17.18 14.48 -6.18
N ASP A 105 17.91 13.36 -6.26
CA ASP A 105 18.63 12.90 -7.47
C ASP A 105 18.11 11.57 -8.01
N GLU A 106 16.81 11.31 -7.85
CA GLU A 106 16.23 10.03 -8.26
C GLU A 106 16.10 9.89 -9.78
N LYS A 107 17.01 9.13 -10.37
CA LYS A 107 17.07 8.86 -11.83
C LYS A 107 16.34 7.59 -12.23
N CYS A 108 16.26 6.63 -11.33
CA CYS A 108 15.69 5.30 -11.59
C CYS A 108 14.33 5.16 -10.92
N LEU A 109 13.44 4.45 -11.58
CA LEU A 109 12.12 4.17 -11.06
C LEU A 109 12.20 3.14 -9.90
N PRO A 110 11.52 3.36 -8.76
CA PRO A 110 11.49 2.44 -7.61
C PRO A 110 10.82 1.09 -7.91
N LYS A 111 11.63 0.11 -8.36
CA LYS A 111 11.12 -1.20 -8.82
C LYS A 111 10.48 -2.04 -7.72
N ASP A 112 10.90 -1.87 -6.46
CA ASP A 112 10.40 -2.64 -5.33
C ASP A 112 8.87 -2.50 -5.16
N ILE A 113 8.30 -1.37 -5.56
CA ILE A 113 6.85 -1.13 -5.54
C ILE A 113 6.11 -2.14 -6.43
N PHE A 114 6.67 -2.53 -7.57
CA PHE A 114 6.03 -3.52 -8.45
C PHE A 114 6.04 -4.91 -7.84
N ASN A 115 7.16 -5.32 -7.25
CA ASN A 115 7.27 -6.59 -6.54
C ASN A 115 6.26 -6.65 -5.38
N HIS A 116 6.07 -5.53 -4.69
CA HIS A 116 5.06 -5.41 -3.65
C HIS A 116 3.63 -5.59 -4.17
N PHE A 117 3.28 -4.98 -5.31
CA PHE A 117 1.96 -5.18 -5.91
C PHE A 117 1.72 -6.62 -6.36
N VAL A 118 2.73 -7.28 -6.92
CA VAL A 118 2.64 -8.71 -7.26
C VAL A 118 2.41 -9.55 -6.01
N GLN A 119 3.10 -9.24 -4.91
CA GLN A 119 2.90 -9.94 -3.64
C GLN A 119 1.48 -9.72 -3.09
N LEU A 120 0.99 -8.48 -3.05
CA LEU A 120 -0.39 -8.20 -2.62
C LEU A 120 -1.43 -8.94 -3.44
N TYR A 121 -1.21 -9.06 -4.74
CA TYR A 121 -2.12 -9.80 -5.61
C TYR A 121 -2.13 -11.30 -5.30
N ARG A 122 -0.95 -11.89 -5.05
CA ARG A 122 -0.83 -13.30 -4.61
C ARG A 122 -1.47 -13.52 -3.24
N ASP A 123 -1.28 -12.58 -2.32
CA ASP A 123 -1.90 -12.64 -0.99
C ASP A 123 -3.44 -12.59 -1.12
N ALA A 124 -3.97 -11.71 -1.96
CA ALA A 124 -5.40 -11.63 -2.24
C ALA A 124 -5.96 -12.89 -2.91
N LEU A 125 -5.22 -13.52 -3.84
CA LEU A 125 -5.59 -14.84 -4.39
C LEU A 125 -5.68 -15.92 -3.30
N ALA A 126 -4.83 -15.85 -2.28
CA ALA A 126 -4.86 -16.74 -1.12
C ALA A 126 -5.94 -16.34 -0.08
N GLY A 127 -6.75 -15.32 -0.36
CA GLY A 127 -7.80 -14.81 0.54
C GLY A 127 -7.33 -13.76 1.54
N ASN A 128 -6.06 -13.38 1.52
CA ASN A 128 -5.47 -12.38 2.42
C ASN A 128 -5.53 -11.00 1.77
N VAL A 129 -6.67 -10.33 1.93
CA VAL A 129 -6.91 -8.98 1.42
C VAL A 129 -6.53 -7.91 2.45
N VAL A 130 -6.08 -6.74 1.99
CA VAL A 130 -5.83 -5.56 2.83
C VAL A 130 -6.97 -4.54 2.69
N GLY A 131 -7.51 -4.09 3.82
CA GLY A 131 -8.57 -3.09 3.91
C GLY A 131 -8.10 -1.74 4.46
N ASN A 132 -9.04 -0.82 4.70
CA ASN A 132 -8.76 0.43 5.40
C ASN A 132 -8.19 0.16 6.81
N LEU A 133 -7.13 0.87 7.19
CA LEU A 133 -6.30 0.64 8.38
C LEU A 133 -5.61 -0.74 8.44
N GLY A 134 -5.63 -1.49 7.33
CA GLY A 134 -4.87 -2.72 7.16
C GLY A 134 -3.37 -2.45 6.92
N HIS A 135 -2.57 -3.50 6.89
CA HIS A 135 -1.12 -3.38 6.72
C HIS A 135 -0.53 -4.52 5.89
N SER A 136 0.70 -4.31 5.40
CA SER A 136 1.55 -5.35 4.81
C SER A 136 2.98 -5.10 5.25
N PHE A 137 3.71 -6.14 5.66
CA PHE A 137 5.07 -6.00 6.18
C PHE A 137 6.11 -6.63 5.27
N PHE A 138 7.32 -6.07 5.26
CA PHE A 138 8.42 -6.57 4.46
C PHE A 138 9.30 -7.52 5.28
N SER A 139 9.66 -8.66 4.70
CA SER A 139 10.64 -9.60 5.26
C SER A 139 12.09 -9.24 4.87
N GLN A 140 12.26 -8.52 3.76
CA GLN A 140 13.56 -8.14 3.21
C GLN A 140 13.68 -6.61 3.13
N SER A 141 14.88 -6.14 2.75
CA SER A 141 15.10 -4.72 2.48
C SER A 141 14.15 -4.24 1.39
N PHE A 142 13.54 -3.08 1.60
CA PHE A 142 12.58 -2.48 0.67
C PHE A 142 12.94 -1.02 0.42
N LEU A 143 12.92 -0.55 -0.83
CA LEU A 143 13.28 0.82 -1.21
C LEU A 143 14.64 1.27 -0.66
N GLY A 144 15.60 0.34 -0.66
CA GLY A 144 16.98 0.59 -0.21
C GLY A 144 17.17 0.69 1.31
N SER A 145 16.21 0.25 2.14
CA SER A 145 16.37 0.23 3.59
C SER A 145 15.79 -1.03 4.24
N LYS A 146 16.47 -1.54 5.27
CA LYS A 146 15.95 -2.56 6.20
C LYS A 146 15.05 -1.98 7.30
N GLU A 147 15.04 -0.66 7.44
CA GLU A 147 14.21 0.05 8.42
C GLU A 147 12.81 0.34 7.87
N HIS A 148 12.58 0.25 6.57
CA HIS A 148 11.22 0.28 6.02
C HIS A 148 10.49 -1.01 6.43
N GLY A 149 9.45 -0.86 7.25
CA GLY A 149 8.75 -1.98 7.88
C GLY A 149 7.57 -2.52 7.05
N GLY A 150 6.96 -1.67 6.23
CA GLY A 150 5.76 -2.05 5.49
C GLY A 150 4.97 -0.87 4.95
N PHE A 151 3.71 -1.15 4.61
CA PHE A 151 2.69 -0.16 4.28
C PHE A 151 1.53 -0.24 5.27
N LEU A 152 1.00 0.91 5.64
CA LEU A 152 -0.32 1.09 6.25
C LEU A 152 -1.29 1.57 5.16
N TYR A 153 -2.43 0.91 5.00
CA TYR A 153 -3.42 1.23 3.97
C TYR A 153 -4.53 2.11 4.53
N VAL A 154 -4.86 3.20 3.85
CA VAL A 154 -5.91 4.13 4.28
C VAL A 154 -6.86 4.47 3.13
N ALA A 155 -8.14 4.61 3.44
CA ALA A 155 -9.09 5.27 2.54
C ALA A 155 -8.92 6.79 2.68
N ALA A 156 -8.94 7.51 1.55
CA ALA A 156 -8.94 8.97 1.56
C ALA A 156 -10.29 9.50 2.09
N THR A 157 -10.25 10.54 2.92
CA THR A 157 -11.45 11.20 3.47
C THR A 157 -11.46 12.69 3.12
N TYR A 158 -10.60 13.48 3.78
CA TYR A 158 -10.54 14.95 3.64
C TYR A 158 -9.30 15.44 2.88
N GLN A 159 -8.37 14.54 2.54
CA GLN A 159 -7.12 14.90 1.87
C GLN A 159 -7.36 15.33 0.42
N SER A 160 -6.51 16.23 -0.08
CA SER A 160 -6.49 16.61 -1.50
C SER A 160 -6.23 15.38 -2.38
N LEU A 161 -7.10 15.20 -3.37
CA LEU A 161 -6.94 14.25 -4.48
C LEU A 161 -6.64 14.97 -5.80
N GLN A 162 -6.31 16.27 -5.73
CA GLN A 162 -6.28 17.13 -6.90
C GLN A 162 -5.26 16.65 -7.93
N ASP A 163 -5.72 16.65 -9.17
CA ASP A 163 -5.00 16.27 -10.37
C ASP A 163 -4.51 14.79 -10.39
N LEU A 164 -4.74 13.97 -9.36
CA LEU A 164 -4.29 12.57 -9.35
C LEU A 164 -5.08 11.74 -10.38
N VAL A 165 -4.36 10.90 -11.14
CA VAL A 165 -5.00 9.88 -11.99
C VAL A 165 -5.26 8.67 -11.12
N LEU A 166 -6.46 8.58 -10.56
CA LEU A 166 -6.85 7.52 -9.64
C LEU A 166 -7.54 6.36 -10.36
N PRO A 167 -7.41 5.13 -9.84
CA PRO A 167 -8.15 3.98 -10.35
C PRO A 167 -9.65 4.09 -10.03
N THR A 168 -10.44 3.20 -10.60
CA THR A 168 -11.86 3.08 -10.25
C THR A 168 -12.01 2.66 -8.78
N PRO A 169 -12.87 3.31 -7.98
CA PRO A 169 -13.16 2.87 -6.62
C PRO A 169 -13.70 1.43 -6.57
N PRO A 170 -13.49 0.67 -5.47
CA PRO A 170 -12.75 1.07 -4.27
C PRO A 170 -11.22 1.04 -4.45
N TYR A 171 -10.53 2.00 -3.82
CA TYR A 171 -9.07 2.06 -3.78
C TYR A 171 -8.55 2.51 -2.41
N LEU A 172 -7.30 2.16 -2.10
CA LEU A 172 -6.60 2.48 -0.84
C LEU A 172 -5.25 3.13 -1.13
N PHE A 173 -4.85 4.08 -0.27
CA PHE A 173 -3.52 4.65 -0.29
C PHE A 173 -2.57 3.86 0.63
N GLY A 174 -1.46 3.38 0.09
CA GLY A 174 -0.38 2.76 0.85
C GLY A 174 0.61 3.81 1.36
N ILE A 175 0.68 3.97 2.68
CA ILE A 175 1.62 4.87 3.37
C ILE A 175 2.78 4.06 3.94
N LEU A 176 4.00 4.36 3.51
CA LEU A 176 5.22 3.68 3.95
C LEU A 176 5.48 3.95 5.44
N ILE A 177 5.64 2.87 6.21
CA ILE A 177 5.89 2.90 7.64
C ILE A 177 7.27 2.33 7.99
N GLN A 178 7.83 2.81 9.09
CA GLN A 178 9.11 2.33 9.61
C GLN A 178 8.94 1.07 10.47
N LYS A 179 10.01 0.30 10.62
CA LYS A 179 10.03 -0.97 11.36
C LYS A 179 9.67 -0.83 12.85
N TRP A 180 9.95 0.31 13.46
CA TRP A 180 9.50 0.60 14.82
C TRP A 180 8.00 0.91 14.94
N GLU A 181 7.32 1.13 13.81
CA GLU A 181 5.89 1.47 13.76
C GLU A 181 5.02 0.24 13.46
N THR A 182 5.63 -0.85 13.01
CA THR A 182 5.00 -2.15 12.70
C THR A 182 4.09 -2.67 13.82
N PRO A 183 4.50 -2.65 15.11
CA PRO A 183 3.63 -3.09 16.20
C PRO A 183 2.35 -2.24 16.30
N TRP A 184 2.46 -0.93 16.05
CA TRP A 184 1.31 -0.02 16.06
C TRP A 184 0.39 -0.23 14.87
N ALA A 185 0.93 -0.50 13.68
CA ALA A 185 0.12 -0.86 12.51
C ALA A 185 -0.67 -2.16 12.71
N LYS A 186 -0.12 -3.11 13.49
CA LYS A 186 -0.78 -4.37 13.80
C LYS A 186 -1.82 -4.26 14.91
N VAL A 187 -1.50 -3.52 15.98
CA VAL A 187 -2.32 -3.47 17.20
C VAL A 187 -3.30 -2.31 17.20
N PHE A 188 -2.87 -1.12 16.81
CA PHE A 188 -3.68 0.10 16.90
C PHE A 188 -3.40 1.08 15.74
N PRO A 189 -3.76 0.69 14.49
CA PRO A 189 -3.36 1.40 13.27
C PRO A 189 -3.87 2.85 13.19
N ILE A 190 -5.04 3.13 13.77
CA ILE A 190 -5.60 4.49 13.80
C ILE A 190 -4.67 5.49 14.52
N ARG A 191 -3.97 5.06 15.58
CA ARG A 191 -3.01 5.91 16.29
C ARG A 191 -1.79 6.22 15.43
N LEU A 192 -1.31 5.24 14.65
CA LEU A 192 -0.21 5.47 13.73
C LEU A 192 -0.62 6.43 12.62
N MET A 193 -1.80 6.22 12.03
CA MET A 193 -2.37 7.10 11.00
C MET A 193 -2.49 8.56 11.50
N LEU A 194 -3.10 8.78 12.67
CA LEU A 194 -3.26 10.13 13.23
C LEU A 194 -1.91 10.74 13.63
N ARG A 195 -0.96 9.94 14.12
CA ARG A 195 0.39 10.43 14.45
C ARG A 195 1.15 10.88 13.20
N LEU A 196 0.99 10.18 12.08
CA LEU A 196 1.49 10.60 10.76
C LEU A 196 0.84 11.92 10.33
N GLY A 197 -0.47 12.07 10.51
CA GLY A 197 -1.16 13.34 10.24
C GLY A 197 -0.62 14.52 11.05
N ALA A 198 -0.39 14.32 12.35
CA ALA A 198 0.21 15.32 13.21
C ALA A 198 1.64 15.69 12.78
N GLU A 199 2.45 14.72 12.35
CA GLU A 199 3.82 14.95 11.88
C GLU A 199 3.85 15.83 10.62
N TYR A 200 3.00 15.51 9.63
CA TYR A 200 2.98 16.20 8.35
C TYR A 200 1.98 17.37 8.31
N ARG A 201 1.28 17.64 9.42
CA ARG A 201 0.24 18.67 9.55
C ARG A 201 -0.88 18.52 8.51
N LEU A 202 -1.27 17.28 8.24
CA LEU A 202 -2.32 16.92 7.27
C LEU A 202 -3.35 16.03 7.95
N TYR A 203 -4.62 16.45 7.92
CA TYR A 203 -5.71 15.72 8.55
C TYR A 203 -6.42 14.77 7.56
N PRO A 204 -6.74 13.53 7.97
CA PRO A 204 -6.28 12.86 9.20
C PRO A 204 -4.85 12.29 9.09
N CYS A 205 -4.35 12.08 7.87
CA CYS A 205 -2.99 11.61 7.58
C CYS A 205 -2.53 12.05 6.18
N PRO A 206 -1.21 12.07 5.89
CA PRO A 206 -0.72 12.26 4.52
C PRO A 206 -1.11 11.06 3.63
N LEU A 207 -1.38 11.32 2.34
CA LEU A 207 -1.57 10.25 1.33
C LEU A 207 -0.26 9.85 0.64
N PHE A 208 0.87 10.45 1.04
CA PHE A 208 2.18 10.19 0.48
C PHE A 208 3.14 9.52 1.47
N SER A 209 4.10 8.81 0.89
CA SER A 209 5.15 8.04 1.54
C SER A 209 6.48 8.77 1.45
N VAL A 210 7.18 8.88 2.57
CA VAL A 210 8.53 9.47 2.64
C VAL A 210 9.52 8.41 3.11
N ARG A 211 10.52 8.12 2.27
CA ARG A 211 11.61 7.18 2.59
C ARG A 211 12.58 7.80 3.60
N PHE A 212 13.27 6.95 4.36
CA PHE A 212 14.35 7.34 5.28
C PHE A 212 13.98 8.39 6.33
N ARG A 213 12.68 8.56 6.64
CA ARG A 213 12.23 9.41 7.74
C ARG A 213 12.51 8.77 9.10
N LYS A 214 12.61 9.57 10.15
CA LYS A 214 12.69 9.06 11.51
C LYS A 214 11.39 8.31 11.88
N PRO A 215 11.48 7.18 12.61
CA PRO A 215 10.29 6.53 13.16
C PRO A 215 9.55 7.46 14.13
N LEU A 216 8.22 7.41 14.10
CA LEU A 216 7.35 8.21 15.00
C LEU A 216 7.12 7.53 16.35
N PHE A 217 7.40 6.23 16.41
CA PHE A 217 7.36 5.42 17.61
C PHE A 217 8.71 4.73 17.78
N GLY A 218 9.10 4.50 19.04
CA GLY A 218 10.21 3.65 19.42
C GLY A 218 9.69 2.43 20.18
N GLU A 219 10.36 2.07 21.27
CA GLU A 219 9.89 1.01 22.17
C GLU A 219 8.50 1.34 22.73
N THR A 220 7.63 0.32 22.80
CA THR A 220 6.24 0.47 23.26
C THR A 220 6.14 0.85 24.74
N GLY A 221 7.19 0.63 25.54
CA GLY A 221 7.35 1.13 26.91
C GLY A 221 6.15 0.82 27.80
N HIS A 222 5.83 1.73 28.72
CA HIS A 222 4.69 1.65 29.65
C HIS A 222 3.46 2.40 29.13
N THR A 223 3.00 2.10 27.91
CA THR A 223 1.75 2.67 27.40
C THR A 223 0.53 2.01 28.04
N ILE A 224 -0.53 2.79 28.27
CA ILE A 224 -1.85 2.28 28.71
C ILE A 224 -2.38 1.17 27.79
N MET A 225 -1.98 1.19 26.51
CA MET A 225 -2.36 0.16 25.54
C MET A 225 -1.87 -1.24 25.91
N ASN A 226 -0.84 -1.38 26.74
CA ASN A 226 -0.39 -2.69 27.22
C ASN A 226 -1.43 -3.37 28.12
N LEU A 227 -2.39 -2.63 28.69
CA LEU A 227 -3.54 -3.20 29.41
C LEU A 227 -4.62 -3.71 28.45
N LEU A 228 -4.63 -3.21 27.22
CA LEU A 228 -5.72 -3.38 26.26
C LEU A 228 -5.34 -4.25 25.06
N ALA A 229 -4.04 -4.45 24.84
CA ALA A 229 -3.51 -5.23 23.72
C ALA A 229 -2.12 -5.81 24.02
N ASP A 230 -1.84 -6.95 23.42
CA ASP A 230 -0.57 -7.64 23.54
C ASP A 230 0.40 -7.24 22.42
N PHE A 231 1.36 -6.36 22.73
CA PHE A 231 2.40 -5.95 21.80
C PHE A 231 3.55 -6.97 21.66
N ARG A 232 3.61 -7.99 22.52
CA ARG A 232 4.72 -8.96 22.52
C ARG A 232 4.42 -10.14 21.61
N ASN A 233 3.30 -10.82 21.85
CA ASN A 233 2.92 -12.01 21.09
C ASN A 233 1.76 -11.76 20.12
N TYR A 234 1.14 -10.57 20.17
CA TYR A 234 -0.02 -10.22 19.35
C TYR A 234 -1.20 -11.18 19.52
N GLN A 235 -1.37 -11.75 20.71
CA GLN A 235 -2.43 -12.72 21.00
C GLN A 235 -3.82 -12.09 21.05
N TYR A 236 -3.91 -10.83 21.48
CA TYR A 236 -5.16 -10.08 21.53
C TYR A 236 -4.94 -8.60 21.26
N THR A 237 -5.99 -7.95 20.77
CA THR A 237 -6.08 -6.51 20.60
C THR A 237 -7.48 -6.05 20.98
N LEU A 238 -7.70 -4.74 21.03
CA LEU A 238 -9.01 -4.15 21.26
C LEU A 238 -10.01 -4.62 20.20
N PRO A 239 -11.20 -5.09 20.60
CA PRO A 239 -12.29 -5.34 19.67
C PRO A 239 -12.64 -4.05 18.92
N VAL A 240 -12.70 -4.14 17.59
CA VAL A 240 -13.04 -3.02 16.71
C VAL A 240 -14.45 -3.24 16.20
N VAL A 241 -15.33 -2.25 16.37
CA VAL A 241 -16.67 -2.27 15.76
C VAL A 241 -16.65 -1.35 14.56
N GLN A 242 -16.85 -1.91 13.35
CA GLN A 242 -16.80 -1.13 12.12
C GLN A 242 -17.87 -0.04 12.09
N GLY A 243 -17.43 1.21 11.89
CA GLY A 243 -18.30 2.40 11.88
C GLY A 243 -18.66 2.96 13.26
N LEU A 244 -18.18 2.35 14.35
CA LEU A 244 -18.28 2.97 15.67
C LEU A 244 -17.41 4.22 15.74
N VAL A 245 -17.94 5.30 16.29
CA VAL A 245 -17.22 6.55 16.54
C VAL A 245 -17.46 7.06 17.95
N VAL A 246 -16.46 7.73 18.51
CA VAL A 246 -16.53 8.38 19.82
C VAL A 246 -16.46 9.88 19.60
N ASP A 247 -17.60 10.55 19.76
CA ASP A 247 -17.71 11.99 19.64
C ASP A 247 -17.50 12.64 21.00
N MET A 248 -16.60 13.62 21.04
CA MET A 248 -16.30 14.39 22.24
C MET A 248 -16.64 15.86 21.98
N GLU A 249 -17.62 16.36 22.73
CA GLU A 249 -18.08 17.75 22.75
C GLU A 249 -17.88 18.35 24.15
N VAL A 250 -18.05 19.67 24.27
CA VAL A 250 -17.99 20.35 25.57
C VAL A 250 -19.07 19.78 26.51
N ARG A 251 -18.63 19.10 27.58
CA ARG A 251 -19.48 18.43 28.60
C ARG A 251 -20.27 17.22 28.10
N LYS A 252 -19.97 16.67 26.92
CA LYS A 252 -20.69 15.50 26.38
C LYS A 252 -19.76 14.57 25.63
N THR A 253 -19.77 13.29 25.98
CA THR A 253 -19.11 12.22 25.24
C THR A 253 -20.18 11.26 24.74
N SER A 254 -20.21 11.01 23.43
CA SER A 254 -21.22 10.14 22.81
C SER A 254 -20.53 9.02 22.04
N ILE A 255 -20.93 7.78 22.29
CA ILE A 255 -20.50 6.63 21.50
C ILE A 255 -21.60 6.35 20.49
N LYS A 256 -21.33 6.57 19.20
CA LYS A 256 -22.28 6.28 18.13
C LYS A 256 -21.95 4.91 17.54
N ILE A 257 -22.93 4.02 17.60
CA ILE A 257 -22.83 2.65 17.11
C ILE A 257 -23.80 2.49 15.94
N PRO A 258 -23.35 2.02 14.77
CA PRO A 258 -24.26 1.73 13.66
C PRO A 258 -25.30 0.68 14.05
N SER A 259 -26.57 0.90 13.73
CA SER A 259 -27.68 0.01 14.11
C SER A 259 -27.53 -1.40 13.53
N ASN A 260 -26.90 -1.54 12.38
CA ASN A 260 -26.59 -2.83 11.74
C ASN A 260 -25.44 -3.61 12.42
N ARG A 261 -24.79 -3.04 13.45
CA ARG A 261 -23.66 -3.65 14.18
C ARG A 261 -24.04 -4.18 15.57
N TYR A 262 -25.34 -4.23 15.88
CA TYR A 262 -25.84 -4.69 17.19
C TYR A 262 -25.29 -6.07 17.60
N ASN A 263 -25.33 -7.05 16.70
CA ASN A 263 -24.85 -8.41 16.99
C ASN A 263 -23.36 -8.44 17.33
N GLU A 264 -22.54 -7.67 16.62
CA GLU A 264 -21.10 -7.55 16.84
C GLU A 264 -20.80 -6.96 18.23
N VAL A 265 -21.55 -5.92 18.62
CA VAL A 265 -21.45 -5.32 19.95
C VAL A 265 -21.86 -6.29 21.05
N MET A 266 -22.92 -7.07 20.85
CA MET A 266 -23.38 -8.06 21.83
C MET A 266 -22.36 -9.19 22.02
N LEU A 267 -21.72 -9.64 20.94
CA LEU A 267 -20.63 -10.63 21.02
C LEU A 267 -19.45 -10.08 21.82
N ILE A 268 -19.03 -8.85 21.54
CA ILE A 268 -17.93 -8.18 22.25
C ILE A 268 -18.26 -8.02 23.73
N ARG A 269 -19.48 -7.58 24.07
CA ARG A 269 -19.92 -7.44 25.47
C ARG A 269 -19.76 -8.75 26.25
N ASN A 270 -20.08 -9.89 25.63
CA ASN A 270 -19.99 -11.19 26.29
C ASN A 270 -18.54 -11.67 26.51
N THR A 271 -17.56 -11.05 25.84
CA THR A 271 -16.12 -11.35 26.05
C THR A 271 -15.49 -10.57 27.20
N PHE A 272 -16.15 -9.52 27.70
CA PHE A 272 -15.63 -8.69 28.77
C PHE A 272 -16.21 -9.06 30.15
N VAL A 273 -15.43 -8.78 31.20
CA VAL A 273 -15.88 -8.82 32.59
C VAL A 273 -16.98 -7.77 32.78
N HIS A 274 -17.96 -8.04 33.64
CA HIS A 274 -19.18 -7.22 33.80
C HIS A 274 -18.93 -5.72 34.08
N ASP A 275 -17.73 -5.35 34.55
CA ASP A 275 -17.40 -3.98 34.95
C ASP A 275 -16.67 -3.13 33.89
N PHE A 276 -16.26 -3.72 32.75
CA PHE A 276 -15.50 -3.00 31.72
C PHE A 276 -16.02 -3.29 30.31
N PHE A 277 -16.17 -2.24 29.49
CA PHE A 277 -16.46 -2.36 28.07
C PHE A 277 -15.50 -1.45 27.30
N VAL A 278 -14.62 -2.05 26.48
CA VAL A 278 -13.62 -1.30 25.72
C VAL A 278 -13.72 -1.67 24.26
N VAL A 279 -13.93 -0.65 23.41
CA VAL A 279 -14.05 -0.82 21.96
C VAL A 279 -13.26 0.25 21.24
N ALA A 280 -12.67 -0.11 20.11
CA ALA A 280 -12.04 0.84 19.21
C ALA A 280 -12.99 1.17 18.05
N GLY A 281 -13.14 2.45 17.76
CA GLY A 281 -13.83 2.96 16.57
C GLY A 281 -12.82 3.29 15.48
N PRO A 282 -12.90 2.69 14.27
CA PRO A 282 -12.00 3.03 13.17
C PRO A 282 -12.42 4.32 12.44
N GLY A 283 -13.55 4.91 12.81
CA GLY A 283 -14.20 5.97 12.04
C GLY A 283 -13.56 7.36 12.19
N ILE A 284 -13.56 8.08 11.07
CA ILE A 284 -13.35 9.52 10.88
C ILE A 284 -14.39 9.98 9.86
#